data_AF-A0A1F9LY55-F1
#
_entry.id   AF-A0A1F9LY55-F1
#
_cell.length_a   1.000
_cell.length_b   1.000
_cell.length_c   1.000
_cell.angle_alpha   90.00
_cell.angle_beta   90.00
_cell.angle_gamma   90.00
#
_symmetry.space_group_name_H-M   'P 1'
#
loop_
_entity.id
_entity.type
_entity.pdbx_description
1 polymer ?
#
loop_
_entity_poly.entity_id
_entity_poly.type
_entity_poly.pdbx_seq_one_letter_code
_entity_poly.pdbx_strand_id
1 'polypeptide(L)' 'MSLEEIFSVAQILPNDSKAILVEKLVASIEADIDPQVTKSHLAEVKKRRDEIRSEKVAPINGEEGLANVRAMIGK' A
#
# COMPACT_ATOMS: atom_id res chain seq x y z
N MET A 1 -24.17 -3.04 -17.25
CA MET A 1 -23.75 -1.66 -16.93
C MET A 1 -22.32 -1.51 -17.39
N SER A 2 -22.04 -0.58 -18.31
CA SER A 2 -20.70 -0.28 -18.79
C SER A 2 -19.93 0.60 -17.79
N LEU A 3 -18.62 0.71 -17.97
CA LEU A 3 -17.79 1.60 -17.15
C LEU A 3 -18.21 3.07 -17.30
N GLU A 4 -18.55 3.49 -18.52
CA GLU A 4 -19.05 4.83 -18.83
C GLU A 4 -20.38 5.13 -18.13
N GLU A 5 -21.28 4.15 -18.04
CA GLU A 5 -22.55 4.29 -17.31
C GLU A 5 -22.30 4.48 -15.80
N ILE A 6 -21.39 3.70 -15.21
CA ILE A 6 -20.99 3.84 -13.80
C ILE A 6 -20.37 5.20 -13.54
N PHE A 7 -19.48 5.63 -14.43
CA PHE A 7 -18.78 6.90 -14.29
C PHE A 7 -19.76 8.08 -14.36
N SER A 8 -20.73 8.03 -15.28
CA SER A 8 -21.79 9.03 -15.38
C SER A 8 -22.62 9.13 -14.10
N VAL A 9 -22.95 8.00 -13.48
CA VAL A 9 -23.64 7.96 -12.18
C VAL A 9 -22.77 8.48 -11.04
N ALA A 10 -21.47 8.18 -11.02
CA ALA A 10 -20.56 8.70 -10.01
C ALA A 10 -20.37 10.22 -10.14
N GLN A 11 -20.41 10.77 -11.34
CA GLN A 11 -20.26 12.20 -11.60
C GLN A 11 -21.39 13.06 -11.04
N ILE A 12 -22.61 12.52 -10.97
CA ILE A 12 -23.77 13.27 -10.43
C ILE A 12 -23.81 13.30 -8.89
N LEU A 13 -22.94 12.53 -8.22
CA LEU A 13 -22.90 12.52 -6.75
C LEU A 13 -22.37 13.85 -6.18
N PRO A 14 -22.83 14.24 -4.97
CA PRO A 14 -22.16 15.28 -4.19
C PRO A 14 -20.69 14.94 -3.95
N ASN A 15 -19.83 15.95 -3.80
CA ASN A 15 -18.38 15.75 -3.65
C ASN A 15 -18.02 14.86 -2.46
N ASP A 16 -18.71 14.99 -1.33
CA ASP A 16 -18.48 14.13 -0.15
C ASP A 16 -18.79 12.66 -0.45
N SER A 17 -19.88 12.40 -1.18
CA SER A 17 -20.25 11.06 -1.60
C SER A 17 -19.27 10.49 -2.63
N LYS A 18 -18.70 11.32 -3.51
CA LYS A 18 -17.61 10.90 -4.43
C LYS A 18 -16.37 10.50 -3.66
N ALA A 19 -15.97 11.26 -2.64
CA ALA A 19 -14.80 10.94 -1.81
C ALA A 19 -14.99 9.58 -1.12
N ILE A 20 -16.15 9.34 -0.51
CA ILE A 20 -16.49 8.05 0.11
C ILE A 20 -16.48 6.91 -0.93
N LEU A 21 -17.01 7.14 -2.14
CA LEU A 21 -17.00 6.14 -3.20
C LEU A 21 -15.58 5.78 -3.64
N VAL A 22 -14.69 6.78 -3.78
CA VAL A 22 -13.27 6.57 -4.12
C VAL A 22 -12.59 5.73 -3.05
N GLU A 23 -12.75 6.08 -1.77
CA GLU A 23 -12.16 5.30 -0.66
C GLU A 23 -12.64 3.85 -0.65
N LYS A 24 -13.93 3.62 -0.87
CA LYS A 24 -14.50 2.26 -0.94
C LYS A 24 -13.99 1.46 -2.13
N LEU A 25 -13.81 2.09 -3.29
CA LEU A 25 -13.26 1.43 -4.48
C LEU A 25 -11.79 1.07 -4.26
N VAL A 26 -11.00 1.96 -3.67
CA VAL A 26 -9.60 1.67 -3.29
C VAL A 26 -9.55 0.50 -2.32
N ALA A 27 -10.35 0.52 -1.25
CA ALA A 27 -10.41 -0.57 -0.27
C ALA A 27 -10.84 -1.90 -0.91
N SER A 28 -11.76 -1.88 -1.88
CA SER A 28 -12.18 -3.09 -2.61
C SER A 28 -11.07 -3.67 -3.48
N ILE A 29 -10.23 -2.81 -4.06
CA ILE A 29 -9.06 -3.25 -4.85
C ILE A 29 -8.00 -3.82 -3.91
N GLU A 30 -7.75 -3.17 -2.78
CA GLU A 30 -6.82 -3.66 -1.75
C GLU A 30 -7.29 -4.99 -1.13
N ALA A 31 -8.60 -5.23 -1.07
CA ALA A 31 -9.17 -6.49 -0.57
C ALA A 31 -8.90 -7.68 -1.51
N ASP A 32 -8.55 -7.45 -2.78
CA ASP A 32 -8.14 -8.50 -3.73
C ASP A 32 -6.68 -8.93 -3.53
N ILE A 33 -5.95 -8.28 -2.62
CA ILE A 33 -4.63 -8.76 -2.20
C ILE A 33 -4.82 -10.06 -1.43
N ASP A 34 -4.13 -11.12 -1.87
CA ASP A 34 -4.12 -12.42 -1.20
C ASP A 34 -3.94 -12.23 0.33
N PRO A 35 -4.90 -12.67 1.15
CA PRO A 35 -4.83 -12.55 2.61
C PRO A 35 -3.52 -13.10 3.20
N GLN A 36 -2.88 -14.09 2.56
CA GLN A 36 -1.56 -14.59 2.97
C GLN A 36 -0.45 -13.59 2.73
N VAL A 37 -0.51 -12.81 1.64
CA VAL A 37 0.44 -11.71 1.37
C VAL A 37 0.29 -10.64 2.43
N THR A 38 -0.94 -10.19 2.72
CA THR A 38 -1.23 -9.20 3.77
C THR A 38 -0.75 -9.68 5.14
N LYS A 39 -1.02 -10.94 5.49
CA LYS A 39 -0.58 -11.54 6.76
C LYS A 39 0.94 -11.60 6.85
N SER A 40 1.61 -12.05 5.79
CA SER A 40 3.07 -12.19 5.74
C SER A 40 3.74 -10.82 5.82
N HIS A 41 3.22 -9.82 5.11
CA HIS A 41 3.70 -8.45 5.18
C HIS A 41 3.58 -7.88 6.59
N LEU A 42 2.40 -8.01 7.23
CA LEU A 42 2.19 -7.51 8.58
C LEU A 42 3.09 -8.20 9.62
N ALA A 43 3.34 -9.51 9.46
CA ALA A 43 4.27 -10.24 10.30
C ALA A 43 5.70 -9.71 10.18
N GLU A 44 6.17 -9.48 8.94
CA GLU A 44 7.50 -8.94 8.69
C GLU A 44 7.63 -7.51 9.22
N VAL A 45 6.62 -6.64 9.02
CA VAL A 45 6.62 -5.27 9.56
C VAL A 45 6.73 -5.27 11.09
N LYS A 46 5.96 -6.12 11.78
CA LYS A 46 6.03 -6.24 13.25
C LYS A 46 7.41 -6.70 13.70
N LYS A 47 7.95 -7.73 13.04
CA LYS A 47 9.29 -8.26 13.32
C LYS A 47 10.36 -7.17 13.16
N ARG A 48 10.39 -6.45 12.03
CA ARG A 48 11.37 -5.39 11.75
C ARG A 48 11.30 -4.24 12.76
N ARG A 49 10.08 -3.83 13.13
CA ARG A 49 9.86 -2.83 14.19
C ARG A 49 10.46 -3.29 15.53
N ASP A 50 10.26 -4.56 15.90
CA ASP A 50 10.74 -5.10 17.16
C ASP A 50 12.27 -5.29 17.15
N GLU A 51 12.86 -5.65 16.00
CA GLU A 51 14.32 -5.67 15.79
C GLU A 51 14.95 -4.29 15.96
N ILE A 52 14.33 -3.23 15.42
CA ILE A 52 14.77 -1.84 15.61
C ILE A 52 14.67 -1.43 17.07
N ARG A 53 13.53 -1.70 17.72
CA ARG A 53 13.29 -1.33 19.13
C ARG A 53 14.19 -2.06 20.12
N SER A 54 14.63 -3.27 19.76
CA SER A 54 15.58 -4.05 20.56
C SER A 54 17.04 -3.78 20.22
N GLU A 55 17.32 -2.78 19.37
CA GLU A 55 18.66 -2.37 18.93
C GLU A 55 19.44 -3.48 18.21
N LYS A 56 18.78 -4.57 17.82
CA LYS A 56 19.39 -5.64 17.01
C LYS A 56 19.69 -5.19 15.59
N VAL A 57 18.93 -4.20 15.10
CA VAL A 57 19.05 -3.63 13.76
C VAL A 57 18.98 -2.11 13.85
N ALA A 58 19.87 -1.42 13.15
CA ALA A 58 19.81 0.03 12.99
C ALA A 58 19.09 0.40 11.68
N PRO A 59 18.16 1.35 11.71
CA PRO A 59 17.58 1.88 10.48
C PRO A 59 18.63 2.70 9.70
N ILE A 60 18.53 2.67 8.38
CA ILE A 60 19.32 3.49 7.46
C ILE A 60 18.40 4.46 6.72
N ASN A 61 18.97 5.51 6.11
CA ASN A 61 18.21 6.38 5.24
C ASN A 61 17.66 5.59 4.03
N GLY A 62 16.40 5.84 3.66
CA GLY A 62 15.73 5.08 2.59
C GLY A 62 16.37 5.28 1.21
N GLU A 63 16.84 6.49 0.89
CA GLU A 63 17.51 6.78 -0.38
C GLU A 63 18.87 6.08 -0.44
N GLU A 64 19.62 6.11 0.66
CA GLU A 64 20.90 5.40 0.80
C GLU A 64 20.71 3.88 0.67
N GLY A 65 19.72 3.33 1.37
CA GLY A 65 19.39 1.90 1.28
C GLY A 65 19.03 1.47 -0.13
N LEU A 66 18.22 2.28 -0.84
CA LEU A 66 17.83 1.98 -2.21
C LEU A 66 19.00 2.11 -3.19
N ALA A 67 19.87 3.09 -3.00
CA ALA A 67 21.10 3.25 -3.78
C ALA A 67 22.03 2.03 -3.62
N ASN A 68 22.19 1.54 -2.39
CA ASN A 68 22.99 0.34 -2.11
C ASN A 68 22.43 -0.90 -2.82
N VAL A 69 21.12 -1.11 -2.78
CA VAL A 69 20.46 -2.23 -3.48
C VAL A 69 20.69 -2.14 -4.99
N ARG A 70 20.49 -0.95 -5.57
CA ARG A 70 20.71 -0.68 -7.00
C ARG A 70 22.13 -1.00 -7.44
N ALA A 71 23.12 -0.52 -6.68
CA ALA A 71 24.53 -0.83 -6.89
C ALA A 71 24.82 -2.35 -6.86
N MET A 72 24.19 -3.10 -5.94
CA MET A 72 24.36 -4.56 -5.86
C MET A 72 23.78 -5.32 -7.06
N ILE A 73 22.72 -4.81 -7.68
CA ILE A 73 22.05 -5.46 -8.83
C ILE A 73 22.43 -4.85 -10.18
N GLY A 74 23.39 -3.91 -10.21
CA GLY A 74 23.84 -3.23 -11.42
C GLY A 74 22.74 -2.39 -12.10
N LYS A 75 21.79 -1.86 -11.33
CA LYS A 75 20.74 -0.94 -11.82
C LYS A 75 20.95 0.47 -11.33
#